data_AF-A0A4P7DUW2-F1
#
_entry.id   AF-A0A4P7DUW2-F1
#
_cell.length_a   1.000
_cell.length_b   1.000
_cell.length_c   1.000
_cell.angle_alpha   90.00
_cell.angle_beta   90.00
_cell.angle_gamma   90.00
#
_symmetry.space_group_name_H-M   'P 1'
#
loop_
_entity.id
_entity.type
_entity.pdbx_description
1 polymer ?
#
loop_
_entity_poly.entity_id
_entity_poly.type
_entity_poly.pdbx_seq_one_letter_code
_entity_poly.pdbx_strand_id
1 'polypeptide(L)'
;MKKFIVILVLCFVGNSFSLHAQMGKRTYVNQTEIGLMNYGFIPIQNSYSFLTMHGLKLTESWELGLSSGVEKYTADEYEKFWVLPFNVAGRFILNPHKRTTFYSGLDAGYGFAGLNSTADKVWNNTVTEKDRSFKGGLRFHPHVGWRWKVGAERTFISLSIGYQFQQIKLERSKLRPVFDGFLNNNLDNYYHERVTYNMGRAVVKVGMGF
;
A
#
# COMPACT_ATOMS: atom_id res chain seq x y z
N MET A 1 17.40 -10.87 5.55
CA MET A 1 16.17 -10.09 5.29
C MET A 1 14.93 -10.61 6.03
N LYS A 2 14.58 -11.92 5.97
CA LYS A 2 13.42 -12.48 6.69
C LYS A 2 13.38 -12.17 8.20
N LYS A 3 14.53 -12.25 8.89
CA LYS A 3 14.66 -11.94 10.33
C LYS A 3 14.37 -10.46 10.67
N PHE A 4 14.69 -9.54 9.77
CA PHE A 4 14.50 -8.10 9.98
C PHE A 4 13.03 -7.68 9.87
N ILE A 5 12.29 -8.31 8.95
CA ILE A 5 10.83 -8.12 8.80
C ILE A 5 10.09 -8.65 10.03
N VAL A 6 10.50 -9.82 10.55
CA VAL A 6 9.92 -10.39 11.78
C VAL A 6 10.16 -9.46 12.97
N ILE A 7 11.35 -8.87 13.10
CA ILE A 7 11.65 -7.88 14.15
C ILE A 7 10.78 -6.62 13.99
N LEU A 8 10.61 -6.10 12.77
CA LEU A 8 9.74 -4.94 12.51
C LEU A 8 8.27 -5.22 12.86
N VAL A 9 7.76 -6.40 12.50
CA VAL A 9 6.40 -6.84 12.84
C VAL A 9 6.25 -7.03 14.34
N LEU A 10 7.23 -7.64 15.02
CA LEU A 10 7.22 -7.80 16.47
C LEU A 10 7.32 -6.46 17.21
N CYS A 11 8.12 -5.51 16.71
CA CYS A 11 8.18 -4.15 17.25
C CYS A 11 6.85 -3.41 17.04
N PHE A 12 6.20 -3.56 15.89
CA PHE A 12 4.92 -2.91 15.63
C PHE A 12 3.80 -3.48 16.51
N VAL A 13 3.71 -4.82 16.61
CA VAL A 13 2.76 -5.51 17.49
C VAL A 13 3.05 -5.18 18.96
N GLY A 14 4.30 -5.20 19.39
CA GLY A 14 4.71 -4.89 20.77
C GLY A 14 4.46 -3.43 21.19
N ASN A 15 4.58 -2.47 20.26
CA ASN A 15 4.22 -1.08 20.51
C ASN A 15 2.70 -0.88 20.62
N SER A 16 1.90 -1.64 19.85
CA SER A 16 0.43 -1.61 19.95
C SER A 16 -0.09 -2.08 21.33
N PHE A 17 0.60 -3.04 21.97
CA PHE A 17 0.29 -3.49 23.33
C PHE A 17 0.82 -2.53 24.42
N SER A 18 1.99 -1.91 24.20
CA SER A 18 2.59 -0.98 25.17
C SER A 18 1.85 0.37 25.25
N LEU A 19 1.26 0.82 24.13
CA LEU A 19 0.38 2.02 24.08
C LEU A 19 -0.95 1.81 24.83
N HIS A 20 -1.48 0.59 24.84
CA HIS A 20 -2.67 0.24 25.63
C HIS A 20 -2.47 0.39 27.14
N ALA A 21 -1.25 0.16 27.63
CA ALA A 21 -0.95 0.13 29.06
C ALA A 21 -0.65 1.52 29.67
N GLN A 22 -0.33 2.55 28.88
CA GLN A 22 0.22 3.81 29.41
C GLN A 22 -0.62 5.08 29.22
N MET A 23 -1.75 5.07 28.50
CA MET A 23 -2.46 6.31 28.15
C MET A 23 -3.88 6.43 28.73
N GLY A 24 -3.97 6.65 30.04
CA GLY A 24 -5.22 6.83 30.79
C GLY A 24 -6.07 8.08 30.45
N LYS A 25 -5.83 8.82 29.36
CA LYS A 25 -6.65 9.99 28.95
C LYS A 25 -6.71 10.28 27.44
N ARG A 26 -5.89 9.65 26.59
CA ARG A 26 -5.97 9.76 25.12
C ARG A 26 -6.50 8.46 24.57
N THR A 27 -7.69 8.51 23.98
CA THR A 27 -8.36 7.31 23.46
C THR A 27 -7.58 6.83 22.24
N TYR A 28 -6.88 5.72 22.40
CA TYR A 28 -6.32 4.95 21.30
C TYR A 28 -7.40 4.69 20.23
N VAL A 29 -7.01 4.69 18.97
CA VAL A 29 -7.89 4.33 17.85
C VAL A 29 -7.21 3.34 16.93
N ASN A 30 -7.97 2.34 16.49
CA ASN A 30 -7.60 1.42 15.43
C ASN A 30 -8.60 1.51 14.29
N GLN A 31 -8.11 1.40 13.06
CA GLN A 31 -8.97 1.25 11.88
C GLN A 31 -8.32 0.27 10.91
N THR A 32 -8.94 -0.88 10.70
CA THR A 32 -8.53 -1.88 9.70
C THR A 32 -9.45 -1.77 8.49
N GLU A 33 -8.86 -1.70 7.29
CA GLU A 33 -9.55 -1.47 6.03
C GLU A 33 -9.16 -2.51 4.99
N ILE A 34 -10.15 -2.98 4.24
CA ILE A 34 -9.97 -3.72 2.98
C ILE A 34 -10.44 -2.81 1.85
N GLY A 35 -9.66 -2.74 0.78
CA GLY A 35 -9.95 -1.89 -0.36
C GLY A 35 -9.82 -2.57 -1.70
N LEU A 36 -10.69 -2.15 -2.62
CA LEU A 36 -10.64 -2.43 -4.04
C LEU A 36 -10.09 -1.21 -4.76
N MET A 37 -9.03 -1.41 -5.54
CA MET A 37 -8.29 -0.36 -6.24
C MET A 37 -8.39 -0.59 -7.74
N ASN A 38 -8.86 0.41 -8.48
CA ASN A 38 -9.12 0.30 -9.91
C ASN A 38 -8.33 1.33 -10.72
N TYR A 39 -7.88 0.91 -11.90
CA TYR A 39 -7.37 1.79 -12.94
C TYR A 39 -8.44 1.95 -14.02
N GLY A 40 -9.23 3.01 -13.90
CA GLY A 40 -10.38 3.24 -14.79
C GLY A 40 -11.53 2.25 -14.58
N PHE A 41 -12.40 2.14 -15.59
CA PHE A 41 -13.64 1.34 -15.55
C PHE A 41 -13.44 -0.12 -15.99
N ILE A 42 -12.22 -0.55 -16.36
CA ILE A 42 -11.97 -1.88 -16.93
C ILE A 42 -11.59 -2.85 -15.79
N PRO A 43 -12.37 -3.93 -15.56
CA PRO A 43 -12.21 -4.83 -14.41
C PRO A 43 -10.99 -5.76 -14.47
N ILE A 44 -10.22 -5.75 -15.56
CA ILE A 44 -9.05 -6.63 -15.75
C ILE A 44 -7.87 -6.19 -14.87
N GLN A 45 -7.84 -4.94 -14.42
CA GLN A 45 -6.73 -4.36 -13.65
C GLN A 45 -7.05 -4.14 -12.16
N ASN A 46 -7.90 -5.00 -11.59
CA ASN A 46 -8.24 -4.95 -10.18
C ASN A 46 -7.00 -5.13 -9.31
N SER A 47 -6.85 -4.22 -8.36
CA SER A 47 -5.79 -4.19 -7.35
C SER A 47 -6.47 -4.21 -5.96
N TYR A 48 -5.78 -4.72 -4.94
CA TYR A 48 -6.36 -4.95 -3.61
C TYR A 48 -5.49 -4.34 -2.52
N SER A 49 -6.11 -3.81 -1.48
CA SER A 49 -5.41 -3.26 -0.31
C SER A 49 -5.95 -3.84 0.98
N PHE A 50 -5.07 -4.20 1.90
CA PHE A 50 -5.39 -4.47 3.30
C PHE A 50 -4.49 -3.59 4.15
N LEU A 51 -5.08 -2.72 4.98
CA LEU A 51 -4.35 -1.73 5.77
C LEU A 51 -4.90 -1.70 7.19
N THR A 52 -4.02 -1.54 8.16
CA THR A 52 -4.40 -1.27 9.54
C THR A 52 -3.70 0.00 10.01
N MET A 53 -4.49 0.94 10.51
CA MET A 53 -4.05 2.16 11.18
C MET A 53 -4.10 1.97 12.69
N HIS A 54 -3.02 2.32 13.38
CA HIS A 54 -2.94 2.45 14.82
C HIS A 54 -2.62 3.90 15.17
N GLY A 55 -3.42 4.51 16.03
CA GLY A 55 -3.29 5.93 16.30
C GLY A 55 -3.87 6.37 17.63
N LEU A 56 -3.91 7.68 17.79
CA LEU A 56 -4.42 8.38 18.95
C LEU A 56 -5.46 9.40 18.50
N LYS A 57 -6.57 9.46 19.24
CA LYS A 57 -7.49 10.58 19.17
C LYS A 57 -6.85 11.80 19.83
N LEU A 58 -6.53 12.82 19.03
CA LEU A 58 -5.94 14.07 19.50
C LEU A 58 -7.01 15.04 20.03
N THR A 59 -8.12 15.11 19.32
CA THR A 59 -9.33 15.85 19.70
C THR A 59 -10.53 15.01 19.30
N GLU A 60 -11.75 15.42 19.65
CA GLU A 60 -12.94 14.66 19.26
C GLU A 60 -13.06 14.47 17.74
N SER A 61 -12.60 15.45 16.97
CA SER A 61 -12.63 15.44 15.50
C SER A 61 -11.35 14.95 14.83
N TRP A 62 -10.21 14.88 15.52
CA TRP A 62 -8.93 14.54 14.89
C TRP A 62 -8.32 13.26 15.45
N GLU A 63 -7.96 12.36 14.54
CA GLU A 63 -7.22 11.13 14.81
C GLU A 63 -5.93 11.14 13.98
N LEU A 64 -4.79 10.85 14.61
CA LEU A 64 -3.51 10.69 13.92
C LEU A 64 -2.87 9.36 14.30
N GLY A 65 -2.21 8.72 13.35
CA GLY A 65 -1.58 7.43 13.59
C GLY A 65 -0.59 7.02 12.50
N LEU A 66 -0.12 5.80 12.63
CA LEU A 66 0.66 5.10 11.63
C LEU A 66 -0.18 3.99 11.02
N SER A 67 -0.11 3.83 9.71
CA SER A 67 -0.76 2.71 9.02
C SER A 67 0.24 1.86 8.26
N SER A 68 -0.02 0.56 8.26
CA SER A 68 0.75 -0.40 7.48
C SER A 68 -0.13 -1.54 7.00
N GLY A 69 0.36 -2.33 6.05
CA GLY A 69 -0.37 -3.49 5.58
C GLY A 69 0.23 -4.10 4.32
N VAL A 70 -0.64 -4.60 3.44
CA VAL A 70 -0.25 -5.25 2.19
C VAL A 70 -1.16 -4.81 1.05
N GLU A 71 -0.55 -4.47 -0.07
CA GLU A 71 -1.25 -4.05 -1.27
C GLU A 71 -0.76 -4.88 -2.46
N LYS A 72 -1.70 -5.30 -3.29
CA LYS A 72 -1.42 -5.96 -4.56
C LYS A 72 -1.87 -5.06 -5.69
N TYR A 73 -0.91 -4.68 -6.49
CA TYR A 73 -1.04 -3.82 -7.64
C TYR A 73 -0.95 -4.62 -8.93
N THR A 74 -1.89 -4.40 -9.83
CA THR A 74 -1.84 -4.93 -11.21
C THR A 74 -1.56 -3.75 -12.12
N ALA A 75 -0.37 -3.69 -12.73
CA ALA A 75 0.01 -2.60 -13.63
C ALA A 75 -0.46 -2.85 -15.06
N ASP A 76 -0.29 -4.08 -15.53
CA ASP A 76 -0.84 -4.59 -16.78
C ASP A 76 -1.18 -6.09 -16.59
N GLU A 77 -1.54 -6.80 -17.67
CA GLU A 77 -1.90 -8.23 -17.61
C GLU A 77 -0.74 -9.12 -17.11
N TYR A 78 0.50 -8.64 -17.23
CA TYR A 78 1.72 -9.42 -16.99
C TYR A 78 2.49 -9.00 -15.73
N GLU A 79 2.36 -7.75 -15.29
CA GLU A 79 3.11 -7.17 -14.19
C GLU A 79 2.22 -6.91 -12.98
N LYS A 80 2.50 -7.68 -11.92
CA LYS A 80 1.82 -7.59 -10.62
C LYS A 80 2.85 -7.29 -9.54
N PHE A 81 2.54 -6.33 -8.68
CA PHE A 81 3.43 -5.88 -7.61
C PHE A 81 2.76 -6.04 -6.26
N TRP A 82 3.47 -6.66 -5.32
CA TRP A 82 3.19 -6.59 -3.90
C TRP A 82 3.93 -5.41 -3.29
N VAL A 83 3.21 -4.63 -2.49
CA VAL A 83 3.73 -3.46 -1.81
C VAL A 83 3.38 -3.57 -0.33
N LEU A 84 4.37 -3.33 0.53
CA LEU A 84 4.18 -3.10 1.96
C LEU A 84 4.19 -1.60 2.23
N PRO A 85 3.04 -0.97 2.38
CA PRO A 85 2.99 0.43 2.75
C PRO A 85 3.28 0.68 4.22
N PHE A 86 3.94 1.79 4.49
CA PHE A 86 4.03 2.43 5.80
C PHE A 86 3.70 3.91 5.63
N ASN A 87 2.67 4.37 6.33
CA ASN A 87 2.18 5.74 6.24
C ASN A 87 2.01 6.40 7.59
N VAL A 88 2.11 7.72 7.59
CA VAL A 88 1.44 8.57 8.56
C VAL A 88 0.01 8.77 8.06
N ALA A 89 -0.95 8.54 8.94
CA ALA A 89 -2.38 8.58 8.65
C ALA A 89 -3.06 9.63 9.52
N GLY A 90 -3.86 10.49 8.91
CA GLY A 90 -4.71 11.44 9.61
C GLY A 90 -6.16 11.26 9.21
N ARG A 91 -7.07 11.42 10.18
CA ARG A 91 -8.52 11.43 9.96
C ARG A 91 -9.13 12.66 10.62
N PHE A 92 -10.06 13.29 9.92
CA PHE A 92 -10.91 14.36 10.44
C PHE A 92 -12.37 13.91 10.40
N ILE A 93 -13.04 14.01 11.54
CA ILE A 93 -14.41 13.55 11.76
C ILE A 93 -15.29 14.77 11.97
N LEU A 94 -16.26 14.96 11.07
CA LEU A 94 -17.07 16.18 11.04
C LEU A 94 -17.99 16.31 12.26
N ASN A 95 -18.68 15.24 12.65
CA ASN A 95 -19.64 15.23 13.75
C ASN A 95 -19.42 14.01 14.66
N PRO A 96 -18.39 14.01 15.51
CA PRO A 96 -17.93 12.81 16.21
C PRO A 96 -18.95 12.23 17.20
N HIS A 97 -19.93 13.01 17.68
CA HIS A 97 -20.98 12.51 18.57
C HIS A 97 -22.09 11.77 17.84
N LYS A 98 -22.31 12.04 16.54
CA LYS A 98 -23.37 11.39 15.78
C LYS A 98 -23.05 9.92 15.55
N ARG A 99 -24.10 9.10 15.51
CA ARG A 99 -23.99 7.67 15.18
C ARG A 99 -23.46 7.45 13.76
N THR A 100 -23.89 8.30 12.83
CA THR A 100 -23.40 8.33 11.44
C THR A 100 -22.73 9.67 11.21
N THR A 101 -21.47 9.66 10.78
CA THR A 101 -20.71 10.88 10.50
C THR A 101 -19.90 10.73 9.24
N PHE A 102 -19.73 11.84 8.54
CA PHE A 102 -18.74 11.95 7.49
C PHE A 102 -17.34 12.07 8.10
N TYR A 103 -16.34 11.58 7.40
CA TYR A 103 -14.94 11.78 7.72
C TYR A 103 -14.12 11.98 6.44
N SER A 104 -13.02 12.73 6.57
CA SER A 104 -11.98 12.82 5.56
C SER A 104 -10.69 12.25 6.12
N GLY A 105 -9.84 11.71 5.26
CA GLY A 105 -8.59 11.11 5.66
C GLY A 105 -7.49 11.33 4.65
N LEU A 106 -6.27 11.27 5.16
CA LEU A 106 -5.07 11.31 4.36
C LEU A 106 -4.05 10.31 4.89
N ASP A 107 -3.58 9.42 4.02
CA ASP A 107 -2.45 8.54 4.28
C ASP A 107 -1.27 8.93 3.38
N ALA A 108 -0.11 9.21 3.95
CA ALA A 108 1.09 9.57 3.21
C ALA A 108 2.32 8.86 3.76
N GLY A 109 3.19 8.37 2.88
CA GLY A 109 4.37 7.63 3.30
C GLY A 109 5.11 6.95 2.16
N TYR A 110 5.56 5.73 2.42
CA TYR A 110 6.39 4.96 1.49
C TYR A 110 5.87 3.53 1.35
N GLY A 111 5.74 3.06 0.11
CA GLY A 111 5.37 1.69 -0.21
C GLY A 111 6.58 0.88 -0.63
N PHE A 112 6.95 -0.16 0.11
CA PHE A 112 8.07 -1.03 -0.20
C PHE A 112 7.67 -2.14 -1.16
N ALA A 113 8.27 -2.16 -2.36
CA ALA A 113 8.01 -3.17 -3.39
C ALA A 113 9.02 -4.35 -3.41
N GLY A 114 9.86 -4.47 -2.37
CA GLY A 114 10.95 -5.47 -2.34
C GLY A 114 10.51 -6.93 -2.12
N LEU A 115 9.21 -7.19 -1.97
CA LEU A 115 8.66 -8.55 -1.90
C LEU A 115 8.47 -9.20 -3.27
N ASN A 116 8.61 -8.43 -4.35
CA ASN A 116 8.38 -8.93 -5.70
C ASN A 116 9.53 -9.82 -6.16
N SER A 117 9.18 -10.88 -6.90
CA SER A 117 10.16 -11.84 -7.43
C SER A 117 11.18 -11.13 -8.29
N THR A 118 12.45 -11.23 -7.90
CA THR A 118 13.60 -10.67 -8.63
C THR A 118 14.14 -11.63 -9.69
N ALA A 119 13.40 -12.69 -10.01
CA ALA A 119 13.82 -13.70 -10.96
C ALA A 119 13.85 -13.17 -12.40
N ASP A 120 14.77 -13.70 -13.18
CA ASP A 120 14.91 -13.44 -14.61
C ASP A 120 13.60 -13.72 -15.34
N LYS A 121 13.23 -12.83 -16.27
CA LYS A 121 12.05 -13.02 -17.11
C LYS A 121 12.47 -13.82 -18.34
N VAL A 122 11.96 -15.05 -18.44
CA VAL A 122 12.24 -15.97 -19.56
C VAL A 122 11.03 -15.96 -20.50
N TRP A 123 11.29 -15.77 -21.79
CA TRP A 123 10.31 -15.89 -22.86
C TRP A 123 10.87 -16.81 -23.95
N ASN A 124 10.10 -17.81 -24.40
CA ASN A 124 10.56 -18.81 -25.39
C ASN A 124 11.96 -19.37 -25.09
N ASN A 125 12.19 -19.83 -23.86
CA ASN A 125 13.49 -20.34 -23.37
C ASN A 125 14.68 -19.37 -23.48
N THR A 126 14.43 -18.08 -23.69
CA THR A 126 15.45 -17.04 -23.77
C THR A 126 15.29 -16.05 -22.62
N VAL A 127 16.39 -15.79 -21.90
CA VAL A 127 16.40 -14.83 -20.80
C VAL A 127 16.29 -13.41 -21.36
N THR A 128 15.09 -12.83 -21.30
CA THR A 128 14.77 -11.53 -21.89
C THR A 128 15.11 -10.37 -20.94
N GLU A 129 14.96 -10.60 -19.64
CA GLU A 129 15.29 -9.63 -18.59
C GLU A 129 16.09 -10.32 -17.47
N LYS A 130 17.22 -9.72 -17.08
CA LYS A 130 18.06 -10.13 -15.95
C LYS A 130 18.04 -9.11 -14.82
N ASP A 131 18.44 -9.54 -13.63
CA ASP A 131 18.71 -8.68 -12.47
C ASP A 131 17.53 -7.77 -12.09
N ARG A 132 16.29 -8.29 -12.15
CA ARG A 132 15.10 -7.50 -11.85
C ARG A 132 15.09 -7.13 -10.37
N SER A 133 15.16 -5.85 -10.06
CA SER A 133 15.07 -5.33 -8.70
C SER A 133 13.93 -4.33 -8.58
N PHE A 134 13.09 -4.53 -7.55
CA PHE A 134 11.95 -3.68 -7.28
C PHE A 134 12.22 -2.83 -6.04
N LYS A 135 12.25 -1.52 -6.25
CA LYS A 135 12.30 -0.52 -5.20
C LYS A 135 10.93 0.11 -5.02
N GLY A 136 10.62 0.37 -3.75
CA GLY A 136 9.45 1.12 -3.37
C GLY A 136 9.48 2.58 -3.81
N GLY A 137 8.50 3.35 -3.35
CA GLY A 137 8.42 4.77 -3.62
C GLY A 137 7.39 5.48 -2.77
N LEU A 138 7.30 6.79 -3.01
CA LEU A 138 6.34 7.68 -2.35
C LEU A 138 4.91 7.18 -2.55
N ARG A 139 4.10 7.35 -1.50
CA ARG A 139 2.70 7.01 -1.46
C ARG A 139 1.88 8.16 -0.88
N PHE A 140 0.71 8.40 -1.48
CA PHE A 140 -0.25 9.40 -1.01
C PHE A 140 -1.69 8.92 -1.31
N HIS A 141 -2.59 9.03 -0.33
CA HIS A 141 -3.96 8.54 -0.44
C HIS A 141 -4.95 9.43 0.32
N PRO A 142 -5.42 10.52 -0.31
CA PRO A 142 -6.57 11.29 0.17
C PRO A 142 -7.85 10.49 -0.07
N HIS A 143 -8.73 10.52 0.93
CA HIS A 143 -10.02 9.84 0.87
C HIS A 143 -11.05 10.53 1.73
N VAL A 144 -12.31 10.25 1.44
CA VAL A 144 -13.46 10.72 2.19
C VAL A 144 -14.47 9.59 2.33
N GLY A 145 -15.30 9.63 3.35
CA GLY A 145 -16.22 8.54 3.60
C GLY A 145 -17.20 8.77 4.72
N TRP A 146 -17.97 7.72 5.00
CA TRP A 146 -18.88 7.64 6.11
C TRP A 146 -18.37 6.66 7.16
N ARG A 147 -18.65 7.00 8.41
CA ARG A 147 -18.38 6.17 9.58
C ARG A 147 -19.69 5.99 10.34
N TRP A 148 -19.99 4.75 10.71
CA TRP A 148 -21.16 4.34 11.48
C TRP A 148 -20.70 3.70 12.79
N LYS A 149 -21.10 4.27 13.92
CA LYS A 149 -20.88 3.65 15.24
C LYS A 149 -21.77 2.43 15.40
N VAL A 150 -21.19 1.33 15.85
CA VAL A 150 -21.87 0.04 16.02
C VAL A 150 -21.63 -0.48 17.44
N GLY A 151 -22.71 -0.70 18.19
CA GLY A 151 -22.62 -1.19 19.57
C GLY A 151 -22.10 -0.13 20.54
N ALA A 152 -21.05 -0.47 21.31
CA ALA A 152 -20.38 0.47 22.22
C ALA A 152 -19.87 1.70 21.45
N GLU A 153 -19.91 2.89 22.06
CA GLU A 153 -19.63 4.17 21.39
C GLU A 153 -18.26 4.29 20.69
N ARG A 154 -17.34 3.37 20.99
CA ARG A 154 -15.97 3.34 20.45
C ARG A 154 -15.87 2.59 19.13
N THR A 155 -16.67 1.54 18.93
CA THR A 155 -16.59 0.69 17.73
C THR A 155 -17.33 1.31 16.55
N PHE A 156 -16.75 1.20 15.36
CA PHE A 156 -17.36 1.72 14.14
C PHE A 156 -17.04 0.88 12.90
N ILE A 157 -17.92 0.99 11.91
CA ILE A 157 -17.71 0.56 10.53
C ILE A 157 -17.49 1.81 9.68
N SER A 158 -16.66 1.74 8.65
CA SER A 158 -16.44 2.83 7.72
C SER A 158 -16.50 2.38 6.27
N LEU A 159 -16.96 3.27 5.40
CA LEU A 159 -16.88 3.15 3.95
C LEU A 159 -16.24 4.42 3.42
N SER A 160 -15.18 4.30 2.64
CA SER A 160 -14.52 5.45 2.02
C SER A 160 -14.22 5.25 0.55
N ILE A 161 -14.14 6.38 -0.14
CA ILE A 161 -13.66 6.47 -1.50
C ILE A 161 -12.48 7.45 -1.54
N GLY A 162 -11.50 7.18 -2.39
CA GLY A 162 -10.33 8.04 -2.49
C GLY A 162 -9.52 7.76 -3.73
N TYR A 163 -8.42 8.50 -3.87
CA TYR A 163 -7.46 8.32 -4.94
C TYR A 163 -6.11 7.99 -4.33
N GLN A 164 -5.53 6.85 -4.70
CA GLN A 164 -4.23 6.39 -4.21
C GLN A 164 -3.17 6.57 -5.28
N PHE A 165 -2.08 7.23 -4.93
CA PHE A 165 -0.86 7.29 -5.70
C PHE A 165 0.21 6.42 -5.01
N GLN A 166 0.87 5.56 -5.78
CA GLN A 166 2.02 4.76 -5.35
C GLN A 166 3.08 4.75 -6.44
N GLN A 167 4.33 5.09 -6.09
CA GLN A 167 5.46 4.95 -6.99
C GLN A 167 6.18 3.61 -6.78
N ILE A 168 6.52 2.92 -7.86
CA ILE A 168 7.33 1.71 -7.85
C ILE A 168 8.45 1.87 -8.88
N LYS A 169 9.68 1.57 -8.50
CA LYS A 169 10.84 1.66 -9.39
C LYS A 169 11.35 0.26 -9.70
N LEU A 170 11.46 -0.06 -10.97
CA LEU A 170 12.02 -1.30 -11.49
C LEU A 170 13.39 -1.00 -12.11
N GLU A 171 14.41 -1.70 -11.64
CA GLU A 171 15.73 -1.74 -12.26
C GLU A 171 15.89 -3.12 -12.89
N ARG A 172 16.25 -3.20 -14.17
CA ARG A 172 16.45 -4.47 -14.87
C ARG A 172 17.50 -4.34 -15.96
N SER A 173 18.08 -5.47 -16.35
CA SER A 173 18.95 -5.58 -17.52
C SER A 173 18.16 -6.21 -18.66
N LYS A 174 18.00 -5.52 -19.78
CA LYS A 174 17.24 -6.00 -20.95
C LYS A 174 18.16 -6.35 -22.11
N LEU A 175 17.84 -7.41 -22.86
CA LEU A 175 18.50 -7.68 -24.13
C LEU A 175 18.27 -6.52 -25.11
N ARG A 176 19.34 -6.04 -25.75
CA ARG A 176 19.24 -5.08 -26.86
C ARG A 176 18.49 -5.74 -28.02
N PRO A 177 17.47 -5.09 -28.60
CA PRO A 177 16.91 -5.56 -29.86
C PRO A 177 17.96 -5.38 -30.95
N VAL A 178 18.57 -6.48 -31.39
CA VAL A 178 19.48 -6.47 -32.55
C VAL A 178 18.61 -6.55 -33.80
N PHE A 179 18.61 -5.48 -34.60
CA PHE A 179 18.12 -5.53 -35.98
C PHE A 179 19.17 -6.22 -36.85
N ASP A 180 19.31 -7.54 -36.70
CA ASP A 180 19.75 -8.45 -37.76
C ASP A 180 19.89 -9.86 -37.18
N GLY A 181 19.55 -10.87 -38.00
CA GLY A 181 19.32 -12.28 -37.68
C GLY A 181 20.48 -13.10 -37.08
N PHE A 182 21.35 -12.51 -36.27
CA PHE A 182 22.39 -13.23 -35.52
C PHE A 182 22.18 -13.00 -34.02
N LEU A 183 21.38 -13.88 -33.40
CA LEU A 183 21.30 -14.05 -31.95
C LEU A 183 22.64 -14.60 -31.44
N ASN A 184 23.64 -13.73 -31.31
CA ASN A 184 24.82 -14.07 -30.53
C ASN A 184 24.46 -13.85 -29.05
N ASN A 185 24.26 -14.95 -28.32
CA ASN A 185 23.92 -14.98 -26.89
C ASN A 185 25.07 -14.53 -25.97
N ASN A 186 25.99 -13.71 -26.47
CA ASN A 186 27.06 -13.12 -25.69
C ASN A 186 26.48 -12.19 -24.62
N LEU A 187 27.04 -12.30 -23.41
CA LEU A 187 26.63 -11.59 -22.19
C LEU A 187 26.69 -10.05 -22.33
N ASP A 188 27.36 -9.53 -23.36
CA ASP A 188 27.54 -8.09 -23.61
C ASP A 188 26.33 -7.40 -24.24
N ASN A 189 25.27 -8.13 -24.59
CA ASN A 189 24.10 -7.58 -25.28
C ASN A 189 22.99 -7.05 -24.35
N TYR A 190 23.25 -6.91 -23.05
CA TYR A 190 22.28 -6.36 -22.10
C TYR A 190 22.53 -4.86 -21.86
N TYR A 191 21.44 -4.08 -21.76
CA TYR A 191 21.49 -2.70 -21.29
C TYR A 191 20.69 -2.56 -20.00
N HIS A 192 21.17 -1.71 -19.09
CA HIS A 192 20.45 -1.41 -17.85
C HIS A 192 19.32 -0.42 -18.11
N GLU A 193 18.12 -0.81 -17.75
CA GLU A 193 16.90 0.00 -17.83
C GLU A 193 16.40 0.28 -16.41
N ARG A 194 16.00 1.54 -16.17
CA ARG A 194 15.28 1.95 -14.98
C ARG A 194 13.90 2.44 -15.38
N VAL A 195 12.86 1.75 -14.94
CA VAL A 195 11.46 2.09 -15.21
C VAL A 195 10.81 2.56 -13.92
N THR A 196 10.09 3.68 -13.96
CA THR A 196 9.30 4.15 -12.82
C THR A 196 7.81 4.02 -13.15
N TYR A 197 7.10 3.21 -12.37
CA TYR A 197 5.65 3.07 -12.41
C TYR A 197 5.02 4.04 -11.43
N ASN A 198 4.25 4.98 -11.95
CA ASN A 198 3.45 5.92 -11.17
C ASN A 198 2.00 5.41 -11.16
N MET A 199 1.63 4.71 -10.09
CA MET A 199 0.36 3.99 -10.01
C MET A 199 -0.70 4.84 -9.31
N GLY A 200 -1.54 5.51 -10.11
CA GLY A 200 -2.77 6.13 -9.64
C GLY A 200 -3.94 5.14 -9.65
N ARG A 201 -4.71 5.04 -8.57
CA ARG A 201 -5.88 4.15 -8.45
C ARG A 201 -7.04 4.84 -7.76
N ALA A 202 -8.24 4.69 -8.31
CA ALA A 202 -9.47 4.98 -7.56
C ALA A 202 -9.69 3.83 -6.56
N VAL A 203 -9.96 4.14 -5.30
CA VAL A 203 -10.04 3.16 -4.23
C VAL A 203 -11.38 3.28 -3.51
N VAL A 204 -12.03 2.14 -3.32
CA VAL A 204 -13.17 2.00 -2.40
C VAL A 204 -12.72 1.12 -1.25
N LYS A 205 -12.91 1.56 -0.01
CA LYS A 205 -12.52 0.81 1.18
C LYS A 205 -13.70 0.61 2.12
N VAL A 206 -13.77 -0.59 2.68
CA VAL A 206 -14.61 -0.90 3.83
C VAL A 206 -13.70 -1.16 5.02
N GLY A 207 -14.01 -0.56 6.16
CA GLY A 207 -13.19 -0.68 7.35
C GLY A 207 -14.01 -0.91 8.61
N MET A 208 -13.31 -1.38 9.63
CA MET A 208 -13.81 -1.55 10.99
C MET A 208 -12.75 -1.01 11.96
N GLY A 209 -13.20 -0.35 13.02
CA GLY A 209 -12.31 0.26 14.00
C GLY A 209 -12.93 0.37 15.38
N PHE A 210 -12.10 0.73 16.36
CA PHE A 210 -12.47 0.94 17.76
C PHE A 210 -11.52 1.94 18.44
#